data_AF-A0A523V6W6-F1
#
_entry.id   AF-A0A523V6W6-F1
#
_cell.length_a   1.000
_cell.length_b   1.000
_cell.length_c   1.000
_cell.angle_alpha   90.00
_cell.angle_beta   90.00
_cell.angle_gamma   90.00
#
_symmetry.space_group_name_H-M   'P 1'
#
loop_
_entity.id
_entity.type
_entity.pdbx_description
1 polymer ?
#
loop_
_entity_poly.entity_id
_entity_poly.type
_entity_poly.pdbx_seq_one_letter_code
_entity_poly.pdbx_strand_id
1 'polypeptide(L)'
;MKRSAAVSLVLLLSLACNAPIPPQSAPSAAAPSATVPSATTATPDPAMVPTTTPTPRGVILVSGIDIATVGSDAFLAQTEEALLFLQDCAPDALAVADEFVSTIVESDRSGMVVAQGTFLASETTAFAPGYPQPAQVYWFAGSVVHDARHRWQDQAGTPTAWDSLTLEQREAIESDARAVQIDMLEKCLDDVPEEARGDAEYLLQYLNDMQDGIIPCDYCEVEWADRDW
;
A
#
# COMPACT_ATOMS: atom_id res chain seq x y z
N MET A 1 -6.02 -28.30 45.53
CA MET A 1 -6.06 -27.46 46.75
C MET A 1 -4.65 -26.97 47.06
N LYS A 2 -4.51 -25.65 47.29
CA LYS A 2 -3.32 -24.88 47.74
C LYS A 2 -2.25 -24.63 46.65
N ARG A 3 -1.69 -23.41 46.44
CA ARG A 3 -1.86 -22.05 47.00
C ARG A 3 -1.08 -21.06 46.11
N SER A 4 -1.62 -19.85 45.94
CA SER A 4 -0.98 -18.52 45.89
C SER A 4 0.29 -18.32 45.04
N ALA A 5 0.27 -17.53 43.96
CA ALA A 5 0.24 -16.05 43.89
C ALA A 5 1.50 -15.36 44.44
N ALA A 6 2.28 -14.71 43.56
CA ALA A 6 3.08 -13.54 43.87
C ALA A 6 3.25 -12.67 42.62
N VAL A 7 2.53 -11.55 42.63
CA VAL A 7 2.71 -10.37 41.78
C VAL A 7 4.09 -9.77 42.08
N SER A 8 4.88 -9.47 41.07
CA SER A 8 6.08 -8.64 41.22
C SER A 8 6.04 -7.50 40.21
N LEU A 9 5.49 -6.39 40.68
CA LEU A 9 5.57 -5.06 40.12
C LEU A 9 7.01 -4.55 40.32
N VAL A 10 7.74 -4.27 39.23
CA VAL A 10 8.98 -3.49 39.30
C VAL A 10 8.78 -2.20 38.51
N LEU A 11 8.73 -1.13 39.29
CA LEU A 11 8.68 0.27 38.90
C LEU A 11 10.12 0.80 38.97
N LEU A 12 10.71 1.23 37.85
CA LEU A 12 11.99 1.97 37.79
C LEU A 12 11.90 2.98 36.64
N LEU A 13 11.46 4.21 36.94
CA LEU A 13 12.30 5.42 37.07
C LEU A 13 13.15 5.76 35.83
N SER A 14 12.53 6.58 34.97
CA SER A 14 13.00 7.87 34.46
C SER A 14 14.51 8.14 34.39
N LEU A 15 15.02 8.33 33.16
CA LEU A 15 16.11 9.29 32.91
C LEU A 15 15.80 10.08 31.64
N ALA A 16 15.50 11.37 31.85
CA ALA A 16 15.28 12.35 30.81
C ALA A 16 16.61 12.74 30.14
N CYS A 17 16.71 12.56 28.82
CA CYS A 17 17.73 13.21 28.01
C CYS A 17 17.24 14.60 27.62
N ASN A 18 17.57 15.59 28.45
CA ASN A 18 17.46 17.00 28.10
C ASN A 18 18.68 17.37 27.22
N ALA A 19 18.54 17.26 25.91
CA ALA A 19 19.53 17.79 24.96
C ALA A 19 19.14 19.24 24.57
N PRO A 20 20.06 20.21 24.61
CA PRO A 20 19.78 21.57 24.16
C PRO A 20 19.63 21.62 22.64
N ILE A 21 18.49 22.16 22.19
CA ILE A 21 18.20 22.45 20.78
C ILE A 21 19.16 23.55 20.29
N PRO A 22 19.92 23.34 19.20
CA PRO A 22 20.75 24.39 18.63
C PRO A 22 19.87 25.50 18.02
N PRO A 23 20.29 26.78 18.10
CA PRO A 23 19.52 27.90 17.55
C PRO A 23 19.40 27.79 16.03
N GLN A 24 18.14 27.85 15.56
CA GLN A 24 17.77 27.88 14.17
C GLN A 24 18.24 29.20 13.54
N SER A 25 19.16 29.13 12.59
CA SER A 25 19.64 30.28 11.82
C SER A 25 18.50 30.85 10.96
N ALA A 26 18.28 32.16 11.08
CA ALA A 26 17.29 32.89 10.29
C ALA A 26 17.60 32.82 8.77
N PRO A 27 16.59 32.70 7.90
CA PRO A 27 16.81 32.86 6.46
C PRO A 27 17.18 34.30 6.12
N SER A 28 18.32 34.45 5.45
CA SER A 28 18.84 35.70 4.92
C SER A 28 17.95 36.21 3.79
N ALA A 29 17.43 37.43 3.94
CA ALA A 29 16.70 38.13 2.92
C ALA A 29 17.63 38.70 1.82
N ALA A 30 17.12 38.60 0.59
CA ALA A 30 17.25 39.52 -0.56
C ALA A 30 18.63 39.82 -1.18
N ALA A 31 18.75 39.51 -2.48
CA ALA A 31 19.37 40.36 -3.50
C ALA A 31 18.90 39.91 -4.92
N PRO A 32 19.15 40.67 -6.00
CA PRO A 32 18.27 41.69 -6.53
C PRO A 32 17.65 41.33 -7.90
N SER A 33 16.58 42.06 -8.26
CA SER A 33 15.96 42.02 -9.59
C SER A 33 16.97 42.32 -10.70
N ALA A 34 17.17 41.35 -11.60
CA ALA A 34 17.78 41.58 -12.89
C ALA A 34 16.66 41.72 -13.94
N THR A 35 16.53 42.93 -14.46
CA THR A 35 15.67 43.25 -15.62
C THR A 35 16.26 42.59 -16.86
N VAL A 36 15.54 41.63 -17.45
CA VAL A 36 15.89 41.02 -18.75
C VAL A 36 14.98 41.61 -19.83
N PRO A 37 15.50 42.02 -21.00
CA PRO A 37 14.72 42.64 -22.06
C PRO A 37 13.77 41.65 -22.75
N SER A 38 12.57 42.13 -23.09
CA SER A 38 11.57 41.42 -23.89
C SER A 38 12.12 41.04 -25.26
N ALA A 39 12.25 39.74 -25.50
CA ALA A 39 12.29 39.16 -26.82
C ALA A 39 10.92 38.56 -27.12
N THR A 40 10.22 39.13 -28.10
CA THR A 40 8.97 38.58 -28.63
C THR A 40 9.30 37.34 -29.47
N THR A 41 9.30 36.17 -28.83
CA THR A 41 9.32 34.89 -29.53
C THR A 41 7.87 34.48 -29.77
N ALA A 42 7.51 34.34 -31.05
CA ALA A 42 6.22 33.79 -31.44
C ALA A 42 6.06 32.38 -30.88
N THR A 43 5.07 32.18 -30.01
CA THR A 43 4.66 30.88 -29.50
C THR A 43 4.15 30.04 -30.67
N PRO A 44 4.79 28.91 -31.03
CA PRO A 44 4.13 27.92 -31.86
C PRO A 44 2.97 27.32 -31.05
N ASP A 45 1.80 27.24 -31.67
CA ASP A 45 0.62 26.57 -31.16
C ASP A 45 1.02 25.25 -30.48
N PRO A 46 0.60 24.97 -29.23
CA PRO A 46 0.78 23.65 -28.67
C PRO A 46 -0.05 22.69 -29.52
N ALA A 47 0.62 21.97 -30.41
CA ALA A 47 0.04 20.84 -31.09
C ALA A 47 -0.57 19.95 -30.01
N MET A 48 -1.89 19.81 -30.02
CA MET A 48 -2.61 18.86 -29.19
C MET A 48 -1.97 17.50 -29.46
N VAL A 49 -1.12 17.06 -28.54
CA VAL A 49 -0.71 15.67 -28.48
C VAL A 49 -2.01 14.90 -28.29
N PRO A 50 -2.39 14.00 -29.20
CA PRO A 50 -3.55 13.17 -28.97
C PRO A 50 -3.27 12.38 -27.69
N THR A 51 -4.03 12.67 -26.64
CA THR A 51 -4.16 11.80 -25.49
C THR A 51 -4.78 10.51 -26.01
N THR A 52 -3.93 9.57 -26.42
CA THR A 52 -4.37 8.20 -26.68
C THR A 52 -4.77 7.65 -25.32
N THR A 53 -6.07 7.68 -25.03
CA THR A 53 -6.65 6.88 -23.95
C THR A 53 -6.09 5.47 -24.10
N PRO A 54 -5.36 4.93 -23.13
CA PRO A 54 -4.87 3.56 -23.22
C PRO A 54 -6.08 2.67 -23.46
N THR A 55 -6.05 1.95 -24.58
CA THR A 55 -7.10 1.00 -24.92
C THR A 55 -7.00 -0.15 -23.92
N PRO A 56 -8.08 -0.54 -23.23
CA PRO A 56 -8.05 -1.68 -22.33
C PRO A 56 -7.57 -2.91 -23.10
N ARG A 57 -6.48 -3.54 -22.65
CA ARG A 57 -6.03 -4.82 -23.18
C ARG A 57 -5.82 -5.76 -22.00
N GLY A 58 -6.38 -6.96 -22.12
CA GLY A 58 -6.13 -8.09 -21.22
C GLY A 58 -7.18 -8.25 -20.12
N VAL A 59 -8.16 -9.12 -20.35
CA VAL A 59 -8.82 -9.82 -19.24
C VAL A 59 -7.90 -10.98 -18.90
N ILE A 60 -7.25 -10.94 -17.74
CA ILE A 60 -6.50 -12.07 -17.22
C ILE A 60 -7.52 -13.06 -16.66
N LEU A 61 -7.67 -14.21 -17.33
CA LEU A 61 -8.49 -15.31 -16.85
C LEU A 61 -7.59 -16.29 -16.10
N VAL A 62 -7.31 -16.01 -14.84
CA VAL A 62 -6.78 -17.06 -13.95
C VAL A 62 -7.93 -18.03 -13.66
N SER A 63 -7.96 -19.17 -14.35
CA SER A 63 -8.70 -20.38 -13.93
C SER A 63 -10.13 -20.18 -13.37
N GLY A 64 -10.99 -19.43 -14.07
CA GLY A 64 -12.40 -19.26 -13.68
C GLY A 64 -12.67 -18.12 -12.69
N ILE A 65 -11.72 -17.20 -12.55
CA ILE A 65 -11.85 -15.93 -11.83
C ILE A 65 -12.24 -14.85 -12.83
N ASP A 66 -13.19 -14.00 -12.43
CA ASP A 66 -13.81 -12.95 -13.22
C ASP A 66 -13.31 -11.54 -12.81
N ILE A 67 -12.03 -11.43 -12.44
CA ILE A 67 -11.37 -10.14 -12.13
C ILE A 67 -10.83 -9.51 -13.42
N ALA A 68 -11.38 -8.38 -13.85
CA ALA A 68 -10.85 -7.64 -14.99
C ALA A 68 -9.56 -6.89 -14.63
N THR A 69 -8.62 -6.76 -15.56
CA THR A 69 -7.34 -6.07 -15.33
C THR A 69 -7.11 -5.00 -16.40
N VAL A 70 -6.70 -3.80 -16.01
CA VAL A 70 -6.49 -2.69 -16.95
C VAL A 70 -5.19 -1.96 -16.63
N GLY A 71 -4.21 -2.04 -17.51
CA GLY A 71 -2.92 -1.37 -17.34
C GLY A 71 -1.95 -1.67 -18.48
N SER A 72 -0.68 -1.35 -18.25
CA SER A 72 0.46 -1.69 -19.09
C SER A 72 0.71 -3.20 -19.17
N ASP A 73 1.44 -3.67 -20.19
CA ASP A 73 1.76 -5.10 -20.34
C ASP A 73 2.55 -5.65 -19.12
N ALA A 74 3.41 -4.83 -18.52
CA ALA A 74 4.16 -5.20 -17.31
C ALA A 74 3.23 -5.34 -16.10
N PHE A 75 2.33 -4.38 -15.91
CA PHE A 75 1.31 -4.43 -14.86
C PHE A 75 0.42 -5.66 -14.97
N LEU A 76 -0.02 -5.99 -16.20
CA LEU A 76 -0.84 -7.17 -16.46
C LEU A 76 -0.08 -8.45 -16.09
N ALA A 77 1.17 -8.61 -16.55
CA ALA A 77 1.96 -9.80 -16.22
C ALA A 77 2.15 -9.96 -14.70
N GLN A 78 2.47 -8.88 -13.99
CA GLN A 78 2.64 -8.92 -12.53
C GLN A 78 1.33 -9.20 -11.79
N THR A 79 0.20 -8.70 -12.32
CA THR A 79 -1.13 -9.01 -11.77
C THR A 79 -1.50 -10.47 -11.98
N GLU A 80 -1.21 -11.03 -13.14
CA GLU A 80 -1.40 -12.46 -13.41
C GLU A 80 -0.57 -13.32 -12.45
N GLU A 81 0.71 -12.99 -12.26
CA GLU A 81 1.59 -13.69 -11.32
C GLU A 81 1.05 -13.65 -9.88
N ALA A 82 0.54 -12.50 -9.42
CA ALA A 82 -0.02 -12.38 -8.07
C ALA A 82 -1.33 -13.17 -7.89
N LEU A 83 -2.21 -13.18 -8.89
CA LEU A 83 -3.45 -13.97 -8.85
C LEU A 83 -3.16 -15.47 -8.93
N LEU A 84 -2.17 -15.89 -9.71
CA LEU A 84 -1.70 -17.28 -9.75
C LEU A 84 -1.05 -17.68 -8.42
N PHE A 85 -0.24 -16.82 -7.82
CA PHE A 85 0.34 -17.04 -6.50
C PHE A 85 -0.75 -17.26 -5.45
N LEU A 86 -1.78 -16.40 -5.41
CA LEU A 86 -2.95 -16.59 -4.54
C LEU A 86 -3.69 -17.91 -4.81
N GLN A 87 -3.80 -18.31 -6.07
CA GLN A 87 -4.48 -19.56 -6.45
C GLN A 87 -3.78 -20.77 -5.83
N ASP A 88 -2.45 -20.76 -5.82
CA ASP A 88 -1.65 -21.87 -5.34
C ASP A 88 -1.62 -21.94 -3.81
N CYS A 89 -1.37 -20.82 -3.12
CA CYS A 89 -1.15 -20.82 -1.67
C CYS A 89 -2.41 -20.51 -0.82
N ALA A 90 -3.35 -19.72 -1.35
CA ALA A 90 -4.53 -19.25 -0.62
C ALA A 90 -5.80 -19.18 -1.50
N PRO A 91 -6.28 -20.31 -2.06
CA PRO A 91 -7.42 -20.32 -2.97
C PRO A 91 -8.72 -19.79 -2.34
N ASP A 92 -8.91 -19.95 -1.04
CA ASP A 92 -10.07 -19.37 -0.33
C ASP A 92 -10.02 -17.84 -0.31
N ALA A 93 -8.83 -17.25 -0.13
CA ALA A 93 -8.65 -15.80 -0.16
C ALA A 93 -8.86 -15.26 -1.59
N LEU A 94 -8.42 -16.02 -2.60
CA LEU A 94 -8.66 -15.69 -4.00
C LEU A 94 -10.15 -15.72 -4.36
N ALA A 95 -10.91 -16.70 -3.86
CA ALA A 95 -12.36 -16.75 -4.06
C ALA A 95 -13.07 -15.52 -3.44
N VAL A 96 -12.61 -15.07 -2.28
CA VAL A 96 -13.09 -13.82 -1.67
C VAL A 96 -12.70 -12.62 -2.52
N ALA A 97 -11.46 -12.56 -3.01
CA ALA A 97 -11.03 -11.49 -3.90
C ALA A 97 -11.87 -11.42 -5.18
N ASP A 98 -12.16 -12.57 -5.81
CA ASP A 98 -13.04 -12.66 -6.98
C ASP A 98 -14.47 -12.15 -6.71
N GLU A 99 -15.01 -12.41 -5.51
CA GLU A 99 -16.34 -11.92 -5.13
C GLU A 99 -16.38 -10.40 -4.95
N PHE A 100 -15.31 -9.78 -4.45
CA PHE A 100 -15.31 -8.38 -4.01
C PHE A 100 -14.46 -7.43 -4.87
N VAL A 101 -13.60 -7.92 -5.75
CA VAL A 101 -12.78 -7.13 -6.68
C VAL A 101 -13.25 -7.40 -8.10
N SER A 102 -14.04 -6.49 -8.65
CA SER A 102 -14.48 -6.58 -10.05
C SER A 102 -13.36 -6.27 -11.03
N THR A 103 -12.46 -5.34 -10.68
CA THR A 103 -11.43 -4.85 -11.59
C THR A 103 -10.19 -4.37 -10.84
N ILE A 104 -8.99 -4.67 -11.36
CA ILE A 104 -7.72 -4.11 -10.91
C ILE A 104 -7.20 -3.17 -12.00
N VAL A 105 -6.92 -1.92 -11.66
CA VAL A 105 -6.51 -0.87 -12.60
C VAL A 105 -5.18 -0.26 -12.18
N GLU A 106 -4.24 -0.21 -13.12
CA GLU A 106 -2.97 0.53 -12.96
C GLU A 106 -3.27 2.02 -12.74
N SER A 107 -2.73 2.58 -11.65
CA SER A 107 -3.03 3.94 -11.21
C SER A 107 -1.81 4.61 -10.58
N ASP A 108 -1.85 5.93 -10.45
CA ASP A 108 -0.86 6.72 -9.72
C ASP A 108 -0.98 6.60 -8.20
N ARG A 109 -2.09 6.03 -7.70
CA ARG A 109 -2.35 5.76 -6.28
C ARG A 109 -2.87 4.35 -6.05
N SER A 110 -2.69 3.84 -4.83
CA SER A 110 -3.30 2.59 -4.41
C SER A 110 -4.57 2.80 -3.60
N GLY A 111 -5.49 1.84 -3.67
CA GLY A 111 -6.68 1.74 -2.83
C GLY A 111 -7.95 1.43 -3.61
N MET A 112 -9.03 1.21 -2.87
CA MET A 112 -10.27 0.69 -3.43
C MET A 112 -11.27 1.79 -3.81
N VAL A 113 -11.78 1.81 -5.04
CA VAL A 113 -13.05 2.46 -5.39
C VAL A 113 -14.18 1.52 -4.98
N VAL A 114 -14.46 1.55 -3.68
CA VAL A 114 -15.34 0.59 -2.99
C VAL A 114 -16.64 0.34 -3.73
N ALA A 115 -17.39 1.39 -4.08
CA ALA A 115 -18.69 1.26 -4.75
C ALA A 115 -18.66 0.45 -6.05
N GLN A 116 -17.53 0.44 -6.75
CA GLN A 116 -17.34 -0.22 -8.05
C GLN A 116 -16.68 -1.60 -7.92
N GLY A 117 -16.07 -1.91 -6.77
CA GLY A 117 -15.20 -3.08 -6.65
C GLY A 117 -13.89 -2.91 -7.43
N THR A 118 -13.41 -1.68 -7.64
CA THR A 118 -12.21 -1.42 -8.44
C THR A 118 -11.01 -1.17 -7.54
N PHE A 119 -10.04 -2.08 -7.54
CA PHE A 119 -8.74 -1.86 -6.91
C PHE A 119 -7.89 -0.99 -7.83
N LEU A 120 -7.49 0.19 -7.36
CA LEU A 120 -6.48 1.01 -8.00
C LEU A 120 -5.13 0.57 -7.46
N ALA A 121 -4.21 0.16 -8.33
CA ALA A 121 -2.91 -0.35 -7.94
C ALA A 121 -1.80 0.55 -8.50
N SER A 122 -1.00 1.12 -7.60
CA SER A 122 0.16 1.93 -7.98
C SER A 122 1.46 1.17 -7.88
N GLU A 123 2.31 1.32 -8.90
CA GLU A 123 3.67 0.74 -8.91
C GLU A 123 4.50 1.14 -7.70
N THR A 124 4.19 2.29 -7.09
CA THR A 124 4.94 2.82 -5.95
C THR A 124 4.60 2.18 -4.61
N THR A 125 3.50 1.43 -4.52
CA THR A 125 2.97 0.95 -3.23
C THR A 125 2.41 -0.46 -3.31
N ALA A 126 1.66 -0.77 -4.36
CA ALA A 126 1.07 -2.09 -4.56
C ALA A 126 2.14 -3.14 -4.96
N PHE A 127 3.26 -2.72 -5.54
CA PHE A 127 4.33 -3.62 -5.97
C PHE A 127 5.55 -3.64 -5.06
N ALA A 128 5.58 -2.91 -3.94
CA ALA A 128 6.76 -2.81 -3.08
C ALA A 128 8.07 -2.62 -3.90
N PRO A 129 8.22 -1.49 -4.62
CA PRO A 129 9.37 -1.28 -5.48
C PRO A 129 10.67 -1.32 -4.66
N GLY A 130 11.72 -1.94 -5.20
CA GLY A 130 13.00 -2.11 -4.51
C GLY A 130 13.26 -3.52 -4.00
N TYR A 131 12.22 -4.34 -3.84
CA TYR A 131 12.34 -5.77 -3.49
C TYR A 131 12.48 -6.66 -4.73
N PRO A 132 13.00 -7.89 -4.61
CA PRO A 132 13.00 -8.87 -5.70
C PRO A 132 11.58 -9.19 -6.19
N GLN A 133 11.44 -9.51 -7.49
CA GLN A 133 10.13 -9.78 -8.11
C GLN A 133 9.24 -10.76 -7.31
N PRO A 134 9.73 -11.89 -6.76
CA PRO A 134 8.87 -12.78 -5.98
C PRO A 134 8.29 -12.15 -4.71
N ALA A 135 9.05 -11.28 -4.02
CA ALA A 135 8.55 -10.55 -2.85
C ALA A 135 7.53 -9.46 -3.25
N GLN A 136 7.72 -8.83 -4.42
CA GLN A 136 6.73 -7.90 -4.98
C GLN A 136 5.40 -8.59 -5.31
N VAL A 137 5.46 -9.78 -5.93
CA VAL A 137 4.28 -10.61 -6.23
C VAL A 137 3.55 -11.01 -4.95
N TYR A 138 4.30 -11.47 -3.94
CA TYR A 138 3.79 -11.78 -2.61
C TYR A 138 3.06 -10.59 -1.97
N TRP A 139 3.68 -9.42 -1.95
CA TRP A 139 3.08 -8.20 -1.42
C TRP A 139 1.83 -7.76 -2.19
N PHE A 140 1.89 -7.83 -3.53
CA PHE A 140 0.76 -7.41 -4.36
C PHE A 140 -0.45 -8.33 -4.19
N ALA A 141 -0.24 -9.64 -4.09
CA ALA A 141 -1.27 -10.61 -3.70
C ALA A 141 -1.94 -10.21 -2.37
N GLY A 142 -1.14 -9.79 -1.38
CA GLY A 142 -1.63 -9.22 -0.11
C GLY A 142 -2.52 -8.00 -0.30
N SER A 143 -2.10 -7.08 -1.16
CA SER A 143 -2.81 -5.84 -1.42
C SER A 143 -4.16 -6.07 -2.10
N VAL A 144 -4.26 -7.05 -3.01
CA VAL A 144 -5.54 -7.44 -3.63
C VAL A 144 -6.53 -7.94 -2.57
N VAL A 145 -6.08 -8.82 -1.67
CA VAL A 145 -6.92 -9.37 -0.59
C VAL A 145 -7.32 -8.30 0.43
N HIS A 146 -6.40 -7.38 0.74
CA HIS A 146 -6.67 -6.21 1.56
C HIS A 146 -7.83 -5.37 0.99
N ASP A 147 -7.77 -5.01 -0.28
CA ASP A 147 -8.78 -4.15 -0.90
C ASP A 147 -10.11 -4.87 -1.16
N ALA A 148 -10.07 -6.20 -1.39
CA ALA A 148 -11.27 -7.03 -1.37
C ALA A 148 -12.01 -6.91 -0.03
N ARG A 149 -11.26 -6.87 1.09
CA ARG A 149 -11.85 -6.72 2.43
C ARG A 149 -12.57 -5.40 2.61
N HIS A 150 -12.06 -4.29 2.07
CA HIS A 150 -12.79 -3.01 2.10
C HIS A 150 -14.15 -3.07 1.41
N ARG A 151 -14.25 -3.78 0.29
CA ARG A 151 -15.52 -3.95 -0.40
C ARG A 151 -16.45 -4.91 0.35
N TRP A 152 -15.93 -5.97 0.96
CA TRP A 152 -16.72 -6.80 1.86
C TRP A 152 -17.30 -5.97 3.02
N GLN A 153 -16.48 -5.13 3.67
CA GLN A 153 -16.89 -4.28 4.79
C GLN A 153 -18.03 -3.34 4.38
N ASP A 154 -17.94 -2.72 3.21
CA ASP A 154 -18.98 -1.86 2.64
C ASP A 154 -20.31 -2.60 2.44
N GLN A 155 -20.27 -3.79 1.84
CA GLN A 155 -21.47 -4.63 1.65
C GLN A 155 -22.06 -5.12 2.97
N ALA A 156 -21.22 -5.31 4.00
CA ALA A 156 -21.64 -5.63 5.35
C ALA A 156 -22.23 -4.42 6.12
N GLY A 157 -22.24 -3.22 5.52
CA GLY A 157 -22.80 -2.01 6.10
C GLY A 157 -21.82 -1.19 6.95
N THR A 158 -20.52 -1.51 6.91
CA THR A 158 -19.48 -0.67 7.50
C THR A 158 -19.36 0.62 6.68
N PRO A 159 -19.44 1.81 7.30
CA PRO A 159 -19.35 3.06 6.54
C PRO A 159 -17.94 3.25 5.95
N THR A 160 -17.85 3.38 4.62
CA THR A 160 -16.59 3.53 3.86
C THR A 160 -16.39 4.92 3.26
N ALA A 161 -17.29 5.87 3.57
CA ALA A 161 -17.17 7.26 3.17
C ALA A 161 -16.09 7.97 3.99
N TRP A 162 -14.82 7.80 3.59
CA TRP A 162 -13.61 8.26 4.29
C TRP A 162 -13.73 9.66 4.91
N ASP A 163 -14.16 10.66 4.14
CA ASP A 163 -14.27 12.05 4.60
C ASP A 163 -15.25 12.28 5.76
N SER A 164 -16.15 11.33 5.99
CA SER A 164 -17.13 11.37 7.09
C SER A 164 -16.69 10.60 8.35
N LEU A 165 -15.60 9.83 8.26
CA LEU A 165 -15.10 9.01 9.35
C LEU A 165 -14.10 9.76 10.23
N THR A 166 -14.16 9.47 11.53
CA THR A 166 -13.08 9.83 12.46
C THR A 166 -11.82 9.01 12.18
N LEU A 167 -10.66 9.50 12.64
CA LEU A 167 -9.40 8.76 12.52
C LEU A 167 -9.48 7.36 13.16
N GLU A 168 -10.12 7.24 14.32
CA GLU A 168 -10.29 5.95 15.01
C GLU A 168 -11.12 4.96 14.19
N GLN A 169 -12.19 5.43 13.54
CA GLN A 169 -13.01 4.58 12.66
C GLN A 169 -12.24 4.14 11.42
N ARG A 170 -11.46 5.06 10.82
CA ARG A 170 -10.59 4.77 9.69
C ARG A 170 -9.56 3.69 10.06
N GLU A 171 -8.88 3.86 11.19
CA GLU A 171 -7.90 2.91 11.69
C GLU A 171 -8.52 1.54 11.98
N ALA A 172 -9.72 1.48 12.56
CA ALA A 172 -10.41 0.21 12.81
C ALA A 172 -10.74 -0.55 11.50
N ILE A 173 -11.10 0.18 10.44
CA ILE A 173 -11.39 -0.38 9.11
C ILE A 173 -10.10 -0.92 8.46
N GLU A 174 -9.04 -0.10 8.47
CA GLU A 174 -7.72 -0.47 7.95
C GLU A 174 -7.11 -1.63 8.72
N SER A 175 -7.22 -1.63 10.04
CA SER A 175 -6.75 -2.73 10.88
C SER A 175 -7.45 -4.05 10.56
N ASP A 176 -8.76 -4.04 10.31
CA ASP A 176 -9.47 -5.27 9.91
C ASP A 176 -9.05 -5.74 8.51
N ALA A 177 -8.81 -4.83 7.56
CA ALA A 177 -8.29 -5.18 6.23
C ALA A 177 -6.85 -5.71 6.30
N ARG A 178 -5.98 -5.06 7.09
CA ARG A 178 -4.60 -5.45 7.34
C ARG A 178 -4.50 -6.82 8.02
N ALA A 179 -5.38 -7.12 8.98
CA ALA A 179 -5.41 -8.43 9.61
C ALA A 179 -5.68 -9.57 8.62
N VAL A 180 -6.58 -9.36 7.65
CA VAL A 180 -6.86 -10.34 6.58
C VAL A 180 -5.66 -10.46 5.63
N GLN A 181 -4.99 -9.35 5.32
CA GLN A 181 -3.76 -9.36 4.53
C GLN A 181 -2.64 -10.14 5.23
N ILE A 182 -2.41 -9.91 6.52
CA ILE A 182 -1.40 -10.61 7.33
C ILE A 182 -1.67 -12.11 7.36
N ASP A 183 -2.90 -12.54 7.68
CA ASP A 183 -3.27 -13.96 7.74
C ASP A 183 -3.00 -14.69 6.41
N MET A 184 -3.35 -14.05 5.29
CA MET A 184 -3.07 -14.61 3.96
C MET A 184 -1.57 -14.68 3.67
N LEU A 185 -0.84 -13.59 3.94
CA LEU A 185 0.61 -13.53 3.70
C LEU A 185 1.38 -14.53 4.56
N GLU A 186 1.00 -14.73 5.83
CA GLU A 186 1.56 -15.78 6.69
C GLU A 186 1.36 -17.17 6.08
N LYS A 187 0.14 -17.46 5.62
CA LYS A 187 -0.19 -18.74 4.98
C LYS A 187 0.63 -19.01 3.73
N CYS A 188 0.91 -17.97 2.93
CA CYS A 188 1.61 -18.07 1.66
C CYS A 188 3.14 -17.93 1.76
N LEU A 189 3.68 -17.64 2.95
CA LEU A 189 5.11 -17.34 3.10
C LEU A 189 6.01 -18.51 2.68
N ASP A 190 5.58 -19.75 2.93
CA ASP A 190 6.35 -20.95 2.58
C ASP A 190 6.43 -21.21 1.06
N ASP A 191 5.54 -20.60 0.27
CA ASP A 191 5.53 -20.70 -1.18
C ASP A 191 6.41 -19.62 -1.85
N VAL A 192 6.93 -18.66 -1.08
CA VAL A 192 7.91 -17.69 -1.58
C VAL A 192 9.26 -18.38 -1.81
N PRO A 193 9.90 -18.20 -2.99
CA PRO A 193 11.23 -18.73 -3.27
C PRO A 193 12.25 -18.36 -2.19
N GLU A 194 13.18 -19.28 -1.89
CA GLU A 194 14.14 -19.13 -0.79
C GLU A 194 14.97 -17.84 -0.92
N GLU A 195 15.33 -17.45 -2.15
CA GLU A 195 16.09 -16.24 -2.43
C GLU A 195 15.36 -14.92 -2.10
N ALA A 196 14.03 -14.94 -1.96
CA ALA A 196 13.20 -13.78 -1.65
C ALA A 196 12.45 -13.91 -0.30
N ARG A 197 12.64 -15.03 0.42
CA ARG A 197 11.91 -15.30 1.66
C ARG A 197 12.20 -14.29 2.77
N GLY A 198 13.46 -13.89 2.92
CA GLY A 198 13.83 -12.87 3.91
C GLY A 198 13.18 -11.51 3.65
N ASP A 199 13.00 -11.14 2.38
CA ASP A 199 12.30 -9.92 1.98
C ASP A 199 10.79 -10.01 2.26
N ALA A 200 10.18 -11.17 1.98
CA ALA A 200 8.78 -11.43 2.31
C ALA A 200 8.51 -11.42 3.82
N GLU A 201 9.39 -12.04 4.62
CA GLU A 201 9.34 -11.99 6.09
C GLU A 201 9.42 -10.54 6.61
N TYR A 202 10.29 -9.73 6.02
CA TYR A 202 10.41 -8.32 6.37
C TYR A 202 9.12 -7.54 6.07
N LEU A 203 8.55 -7.72 4.88
CA LEU A 203 7.29 -7.06 4.48
C LEU A 203 6.12 -7.49 5.38
N LEU A 204 6.07 -8.76 5.77
CA LEU A 204 5.09 -9.27 6.72
C LEU A 204 5.29 -8.70 8.13
N GLN A 205 6.54 -8.59 8.61
CA GLN A 205 6.84 -7.95 9.88
C GLN A 205 6.41 -6.48 9.87
N TYR A 206 6.66 -5.77 8.76
CA TYR A 206 6.21 -4.38 8.59
C TYR A 206 4.68 -4.22 8.75
N LEU A 207 3.89 -5.16 8.20
CA LEU A 207 2.44 -5.16 8.42
C LEU A 207 2.06 -5.42 9.88
N ASN A 208 2.72 -6.36 10.54
CA ASN A 208 2.49 -6.64 11.96
C ASN A 208 2.84 -5.44 12.84
N ASP A 209 3.95 -4.74 12.57
CA ASP A 209 4.33 -3.55 13.30
C ASP A 209 3.29 -2.43 13.16
N MET A 210 2.80 -2.19 11.94
CA MET A 210 1.68 -1.27 11.71
C MET A 210 0.41 -1.70 12.45
N GLN A 211 0.11 -3.00 12.46
CA GLN A 211 -1.04 -3.57 13.16
C GLN A 211 -0.96 -3.37 14.68
N ASP A 212 0.24 -3.37 15.25
CA ASP A 212 0.50 -3.13 16.68
C ASP A 212 0.60 -1.63 17.03
N GLY A 213 0.36 -0.75 16.06
CA GLY A 213 0.44 0.70 16.24
C GLY A 213 1.88 1.20 16.42
N ILE A 214 2.87 0.40 16.02
CA ILE A 214 4.26 0.83 15.95
C ILE A 214 4.36 1.76 14.74
N ILE A 215 4.24 3.07 14.98
CA ILE A 215 4.43 4.09 13.96
C ILE A 215 5.90 4.05 13.56
N PRO A 216 6.25 3.63 12.34
CA PRO A 216 7.61 3.29 12.05
C PRO A 216 8.39 4.54 11.63
N CYS A 217 8.79 5.37 12.60
CA CYS A 217 9.82 6.38 12.36
C CYS A 217 11.16 5.73 11.94
N ASP A 218 11.37 4.45 12.21
CA ASP A 218 12.57 3.70 11.82
C ASP A 218 12.52 3.13 10.38
N TYR A 219 11.33 2.96 9.77
CA TYR A 219 11.19 2.49 8.38
C TYR A 219 10.90 3.62 7.37
N CYS A 220 10.41 4.78 7.85
CA CYS A 220 10.07 5.94 7.01
C CYS A 220 11.26 6.71 6.43
N GLU A 221 12.45 6.67 7.05
CA GLU A 221 13.59 7.49 6.62
C GLU A 221 14.25 7.02 5.31
N VAL A 222 14.02 5.77 4.88
CA VAL A 222 14.69 5.20 3.69
C VAL A 222 13.81 5.25 2.43
N GLU A 223 12.47 5.23 2.53
CA GLU A 223 11.61 5.07 1.34
C GLU A 223 10.45 6.08 1.15
N TRP A 224 10.06 6.87 2.16
CA TRP A 224 8.81 7.67 2.09
C TRP A 224 8.97 9.18 2.20
N ALA A 225 10.17 9.67 2.53
CA ALA A 225 10.45 11.09 2.77
C ALA A 225 10.36 12.01 1.52
N ASP A 226 10.31 11.44 0.32
CA ASP A 226 10.24 12.18 -0.95
C ASP A 226 8.82 12.32 -1.54
N ARG A 227 7.77 11.99 -0.78
CA ARG A 227 6.38 12.17 -1.23
C ARG A 227 5.81 13.50 -0.72
N ASP A 228 5.79 14.51 -1.58
CA ASP A 228 4.87 15.67 -1.46
C ASP A 228 3.43 15.17 -1.72
N TRP A 229 2.55 15.32 -0.74
CA TRP A 229 1.10 15.05 -0.83
C TRP A 229 0.34 16.35 -1.09
#